data_AF-A0A645CWS2-F1
#
_entry.id   AF-A0A645CWS2-F1
#
_cell.length_a   1.000
_cell.length_b   1.000
_cell.length_c   1.000
_cell.angle_alpha   90.00
_cell.angle_beta   90.00
_cell.angle_gamma   90.00
#
_symmetry.space_group_name_H-M   'P 1'
#
loop_
_entity.id
_entity.type
_entity.pdbx_description
1 polymer ?
#
loop_
_entity_poly.entity_id
_entity_poly.type
_entity_poly.pdbx_seq_one_letter_code
_entity_poly.pdbx_strand_id
1 'polypeptide(L)'
;MKQPYYYSGMKSKALIDLKLYDSEELKNETGTIPAGTEVQILLKKDETELYLIMDSYGITGWIDAGMTGIMPTVIEGLFYSGD
;
A
#
# COMPACT_ATOMS: atom_id res chain seq x y z
N MET A 1 4.33 -20.63 -13.24
CA MET A 1 5.23 -19.47 -13.22
C MET A 1 4.74 -18.57 -12.09
N LYS A 2 5.53 -18.36 -11.04
CA LYS A 2 5.10 -17.63 -9.83
C LYS A 2 5.37 -16.15 -10.09
N GLN A 3 4.32 -15.37 -10.32
CA GLN A 3 4.44 -13.95 -10.62
C GLN A 3 4.80 -13.22 -9.32
N PRO A 4 5.93 -12.49 -9.25
CA PRO A 4 6.46 -11.95 -7.98
C PRO A 4 5.70 -10.72 -7.47
N TYR A 5 4.75 -10.19 -8.24
CA TYR A 5 4.01 -8.97 -7.91
C TYR A 5 2.56 -9.06 -8.37
N TYR A 6 1.63 -8.79 -7.45
CA TYR A 6 0.21 -8.64 -7.73
C TYR A 6 -0.10 -7.17 -8.03
N TYR A 7 -0.24 -6.83 -9.31
CA TYR A 7 -0.80 -5.55 -9.74
C TYR A 7 -2.31 -5.60 -9.51
N SER A 8 -2.77 -5.08 -8.37
CA SER A 8 -4.18 -5.20 -8.01
C SER A 8 -5.07 -4.14 -8.65
N GLY A 9 -4.50 -2.97 -9.00
CA GLY A 9 -5.29 -1.83 -9.48
C GLY A 9 -6.35 -1.33 -8.48
N MET A 10 -6.36 -1.88 -7.25
CA MET A 10 -7.39 -1.68 -6.24
C MET A 10 -7.30 -0.25 -5.70
N LYS A 11 -8.33 0.53 -6.00
CA LYS A 11 -8.54 1.86 -5.42
C LYS A 11 -9.05 1.70 -3.99
N SER A 12 -8.46 2.47 -3.10
CA SER A 12 -8.67 2.46 -1.68
C SER A 12 -8.65 3.90 -1.17
N LYS A 13 -8.93 4.10 0.12
CA LYS A 13 -8.89 5.39 0.77
C LYS A 13 -8.00 5.29 2.01
N ALA A 14 -7.08 6.23 2.15
CA ALA A 14 -6.28 6.38 3.36
C ALA A 14 -7.21 6.65 4.55
N LEU A 15 -7.18 5.82 5.58
CA LEU A 15 -8.00 6.03 6.78
C LEU A 15 -7.33 6.97 7.79
N ILE A 16 -6.01 7.04 7.73
CA ILE A 16 -5.15 7.91 8.51
C ILE A 16 -4.09 8.54 7.60
N ASP A 17 -3.31 9.48 8.12
CA ASP A 17 -2.17 10.04 7.42
C ASP A 17 -1.10 8.96 7.18
N LEU A 18 -0.70 8.78 5.91
CA LEU A 18 0.25 7.77 5.48
C LEU A 18 1.61 8.42 5.21
N LYS A 19 2.61 8.07 6.01
CA LYS A 19 4.00 8.47 5.77
C LYS A 19 4.55 7.66 4.61
N LEU A 20 5.01 8.36 3.58
CA LEU A 20 5.63 7.75 2.40
C LEU A 20 7.14 7.71 2.57
N TYR A 21 7.73 6.62 2.10
CA TYR A 21 9.17 6.41 2.09
C TYR A 21 9.66 6.12 0.68
N ASP A 22 10.90 6.52 0.39
CA ASP A 22 11.54 6.29 -0.91
C ASP A 22 11.84 4.80 -1.15
N SER A 23 12.06 4.07 -0.06
CA SER A 23 12.54 2.69 -0.07
C SER A 23 11.86 1.84 1.01
N GLU A 24 11.97 0.52 0.83
CA GLU A 24 11.50 -0.50 1.78
C GLU A 24 12.24 -0.47 3.12
N GLU A 25 13.35 0.28 3.23
CA GLU A 25 14.10 0.48 4.47
C GLU A 25 13.41 1.45 5.42
N LEU A 26 12.42 2.22 4.94
CA LEU A 26 11.66 3.22 5.71
C LEU A 26 12.54 4.28 6.41
N LYS A 27 13.71 4.58 5.84
CA LYS A 27 14.68 5.52 6.43
C LYS A 27 14.44 6.97 6.02
N ASN A 28 14.11 7.20 4.75
CA ASN A 28 13.88 8.55 4.25
C ASN A 28 12.41 8.74 3.96
N GLU A 29 11.75 9.52 4.81
CA GLU A 29 10.37 9.97 4.58
C GLU A 29 10.38 10.97 3.40
N THR A 30 9.62 10.66 2.36
CA THR A 30 9.51 11.50 1.15
C THR A 30 8.28 12.39 1.17
N GLY A 31 7.31 12.08 2.02
CA GLY A 31 6.11 12.88 2.17
C GLY A 31 5.06 12.20 3.04
N THR A 32 3.87 12.79 3.06
CA THR A 32 2.71 12.25 3.77
C THR A 32 1.47 12.42 2.90
N ILE A 33 0.71 11.33 2.75
CA ILE A 33 -0.62 11.36 2.15
C ILE A 33 -1.63 11.57 3.28
N PRO A 34 -2.47 12.61 3.24
CA PRO A 34 -3.42 12.85 4.30
C PRO A 34 -4.55 11.81 4.31
N ALA A 35 -5.11 11.59 5.50
CA ALA A 35 -6.31 10.79 5.69
C ALA A 35 -7.44 11.27 4.76
N GLY A 36 -8.15 10.31 4.19
CA GLY A 36 -9.24 10.52 3.25
C GLY A 36 -8.83 10.62 1.79
N THR A 37 -7.52 10.60 1.48
CA THR A 37 -7.03 10.58 0.10
C THR A 37 -7.25 9.21 -0.54
N GLU A 38 -7.67 9.21 -1.80
CA GLU A 38 -7.74 7.98 -2.58
C GLU A 38 -6.32 7.50 -2.93
N VAL A 39 -6.05 6.24 -2.65
CA VAL A 39 -4.77 5.59 -2.90
C VAL A 39 -4.98 4.27 -3.62
N GLN A 40 -4.02 3.87 -4.42
CA GLN A 40 -3.96 2.60 -5.10
C GLN A 40 -2.79 1.80 -4.56
N ILE A 41 -3.03 0.54 -4.22
CA ILE A 41 -1.95 -0.38 -3.86
C ILE A 41 -1.34 -0.91 -5.16
N LEU A 42 -0.07 -0.59 -5.38
CA LEU A 42 0.68 -1.05 -6.54
C LEU A 42 1.32 -2.41 -6.29
N LEU A 43 1.82 -2.62 -5.07
CA LEU A 43 2.62 -3.79 -4.72
C LEU A 43 2.51 -4.08 -3.22
N LYS A 44 2.36 -5.35 -2.88
CA LYS A 44 2.56 -5.87 -1.52
C LYS A 44 3.82 -6.71 -1.51
N LYS A 45 4.71 -6.48 -0.55
CA LYS A 45 5.89 -7.34 -0.36
C LYS A 45 5.49 -8.63 0.36
N ASP A 46 5.96 -9.76 -0.14
CA ASP A 46 5.73 -11.06 0.48
C ASP A 46 6.28 -11.10 1.91
N GLU A 47 5.55 -11.77 2.80
CA GLU A 47 5.94 -12.03 4.20
C GLU A 47 6.18 -10.77 5.05
N THR A 48 5.83 -9.57 4.57
CA THR A 48 5.89 -8.32 5.33
C THR A 48 4.58 -7.54 5.23
N GLU A 49 4.47 -6.50 6.07
CA GLU A 49 3.38 -5.51 6.02
C GLU A 49 3.76 -4.29 5.17
N LEU A 50 4.73 -4.42 4.26
CA LEU A 50 5.18 -3.33 3.39
C LEU A 50 4.36 -3.27 2.10
N TYR A 51 3.91 -2.07 1.77
CA TYR A 51 3.13 -1.80 0.56
C TYR A 51 3.72 -0.62 -0.19
N LEU A 52 3.77 -0.73 -1.50
CA LEU A 52 3.97 0.40 -2.40
C LEU A 52 2.58 0.91 -2.80
N ILE A 53 2.33 2.19 -2.52
CA ILE A 53 1.06 2.83 -2.88
C ILE A 53 1.29 4.04 -3.78
N MET A 54 0.24 4.42 -4.50
CA MET A 54 0.18 5.63 -5.31
C MET A 54 -1.08 6.41 -4.99
N ASP A 55 -1.01 7.73 -4.84
CA ASP A 55 -2.20 8.57 -4.70
C ASP A 55 -2.83 8.92 -6.06
N SER A 56 -3.95 9.65 -6.04
CA SER A 56 -4.62 10.11 -7.26
C SER A 56 -3.83 11.13 -8.09
N TYR A 57 -2.75 11.71 -7.56
CA TYR A 57 -1.85 12.64 -8.24
C TYR A 57 -0.61 11.96 -8.83
N GLY A 58 -0.44 10.65 -8.62
CA GLY A 58 0.69 9.87 -9.11
C GLY A 58 1.90 9.87 -8.15
N ILE A 59 1.76 10.42 -6.94
CA ILE A 59 2.80 10.35 -5.92
C ILE A 59 2.87 8.92 -5.41
N THR A 60 4.07 8.33 -5.46
CA THR A 60 4.30 6.94 -5.11
C THR A 60 5.28 6.82 -3.96
N GLY A 61 5.02 5.90 -3.02
CA GLY A 61 5.94 5.63 -1.92
C GLY A 61 5.60 4.37 -1.14
N TRP A 62 6.59 3.89 -0.39
CA TRP A 62 6.45 2.75 0.50
C TRP A 62 5.79 3.15 1.81
N ILE A 63 4.96 2.26 2.35
CA ILE A 63 4.34 2.39 3.67
C ILE A 63 4.48 1.07 4.45
N ASP A 64 4.46 1.17 5.77
CA ASP A 64 4.33 0.02 6.68
C ASP A 64 2.90 -0.02 7.24
N ALA A 65 2.11 -0.99 6.74
CA ALA A 65 0.73 -1.21 7.17
C ALA A 65 0.60 -1.78 8.59
N GLY A 66 1.65 -2.43 9.09
CA GLY A 66 1.67 -3.06 10.41
C GLY A 66 1.81 -2.03 11.52
N MET A 67 2.51 -0.92 11.27
CA MET A 67 2.56 0.23 12.17
C MET A 67 1.31 1.10 12.12
N THR A 68 0.65 1.16 10.97
CA THR A 68 -0.43 2.11 10.69
C THR A 68 -1.83 1.53 10.90
N GLY A 69 -1.96 0.25 11.26
CA GLY A 69 -3.26 -0.39 11.56
C GLY A 69 -4.21 -0.40 10.36
N ILE A 70 -3.67 -0.36 9.13
CA ILE A 70 -4.43 -0.18 7.89
C ILE A 70 -5.27 -1.41 7.55
N MET A 71 -4.97 -2.57 8.13
CA MET A 71 -5.78 -3.78 7.95
C MET A 71 -6.49 -4.12 9.26
N PRO A 72 -7.85 -4.05 9.30
CA PRO A 72 -8.72 -4.67 8.31
C PRO A 72 -10.02 -3.88 8.02
N THR A 73 -10.11 -3.10 6.93
CA THR A 73 -11.42 -2.78 6.31
C THR A 73 -11.36 -2.37 4.83
N VAL A 74 -10.27 -2.72 4.15
CA VAL A 74 -9.88 -2.02 2.91
C VAL A 74 -9.82 -2.94 1.68
N ILE A 75 -9.98 -4.26 1.85
CA ILE A 75 -9.83 -5.21 0.74
C ILE A 75 -10.93 -6.27 0.78
N GLU A 76 -12.06 -6.00 0.11
CA GLU A 76 -12.89 -7.07 -0.44
C GLU A 76 -12.14 -7.67 -1.65
N GLY A 77 -11.79 -8.96 -1.59
CA GLY A 77 -11.29 -9.70 -2.76
C GLY A 77 -9.89 -10.32 -2.66
N LEU A 78 -9.14 -10.11 -1.57
CA LEU A 78 -7.82 -10.76 -1.40
C LEU A 78 -7.89 -12.28 -1.14
N PHE A 79 -9.09 -12.87 -1.05
CA PHE A 79 -9.30 -14.28 -0.69
C PHE A 79 -9.45 -15.26 -1.88
N TYR A 80 -9.41 -14.81 -3.14
CA TYR A 80 -9.62 -15.72 -4.27
C TYR A 80 -8.64 -15.48 -5.40
N SER A 81 -7.58 -16.29 -5.45
CA SER A 81 -7.01 -16.86 -6.67
C SER A 81 -5.95 -17.90 -6.27
N GLY A 82 -6.42 -19.03 -5.76
CA GLY A 82 -5.66 -20.26 -5.62
C GLY A 82 -6.49 -21.40 -6.18
N ASP A 83 -6.50 -21.52 -7.51
CA ASP A 83 -6.72 -22.79 -8.21
C ASP A 83 -5.41 -23.11 -8.95
#